data_AF-A0A2G2CB24-F1
#
_entry.id   AF-A0A2G2CB24-F1
#
_cell.length_a   1.000
_cell.length_b   1.000
_cell.length_c   1.000
_cell.angle_alpha   90.00
_cell.angle_beta   90.00
_cell.angle_gamma   90.00
#
_symmetry.space_group_name_H-M   'P 1'
#
loop_
_entity.id
_entity.type
_entity.pdbx_description
1 polymer ?
#
loop_
_entity_poly.entity_id
_entity_poly.type
_entity_poly.pdbx_seq_one_letter_code
_entity_poly.pdbx_strand_id
1 'polypeptide(L)'
;MSYQPQFPGLFSTDQGAVAAHAHQEHPGLPATQKQMHYAEALSAKIGIELPKGIANDRSALSAWIDTHKPKPIEGRFADYPSSKQVAFAERIARLKHREIPQQCFRDKVMMSRWIDGNKPR
;
A
#
# COMPACT_ATOMS: atom_id res chain seq x y z
N MET A 1 44.42 11.94 -29.60
CA MET A 1 44.45 10.73 -28.73
C MET A 1 43.35 10.88 -27.70
N SER A 2 42.10 10.56 -28.06
CA SER A 2 40.92 10.68 -27.19
C SER A 2 40.44 9.27 -26.84
N TYR A 3 40.66 8.86 -25.59
CA TYR A 3 40.15 7.60 -25.07
C TYR A 3 38.73 7.81 -24.55
N GLN A 4 37.77 7.12 -25.16
CA GLN A 4 36.38 7.03 -24.70
C GLN A 4 36.21 5.66 -24.04
N PRO A 5 35.92 5.55 -22.73
CA PRO A 5 35.67 4.26 -22.10
C PRO A 5 34.26 3.78 -22.48
N GLN A 6 34.22 2.68 -23.22
CA GLN A 6 33.01 1.95 -23.57
C GLN A 6 32.62 1.08 -22.36
N PHE A 7 31.60 1.48 -21.61
CA PHE A 7 31.02 0.63 -20.55
C PHE A 7 30.11 -0.42 -21.22
N PRO A 8 30.40 -1.73 -21.08
CA PRO A 8 29.54 -2.78 -21.61
C PRO A 8 28.18 -2.75 -20.90
N GLY A 9 27.11 -2.85 -21.69
CA GLY A 9 25.74 -2.56 -21.30
C GLY A 9 25.24 -3.32 -20.08
N LEU A 10 24.99 -2.58 -19.00
CA LEU A 10 24.28 -3.06 -17.81
C LEU A 10 22.79 -2.65 -17.80
N PHE A 11 22.31 -1.98 -18.85
CA PHE A 11 20.93 -1.51 -18.94
C PHE A 11 20.32 -1.86 -20.31
N SER A 12 20.11 -3.16 -20.55
CA SER A 12 19.16 -3.59 -21.57
C SER A 12 17.75 -3.33 -21.02
N THR A 13 17.09 -2.28 -21.51
CA THR A 13 15.74 -1.86 -21.10
C THR A 13 14.62 -2.73 -21.69
N ASP A 14 14.89 -3.97 -22.06
CA ASP A 14 13.93 -4.90 -22.67
C ASP A 14 13.41 -5.95 -21.69
N GLN A 15 13.20 -5.56 -20.44
CA GLN A 15 12.44 -6.35 -19.49
C GLN A 15 11.33 -5.47 -18.93
N GLY A 16 10.22 -5.43 -19.67
CA GLY A 16 8.95 -4.97 -19.15
C GLY A 16 8.67 -5.65 -17.81
N ALA A 17 8.10 -4.90 -16.88
CA ALA A 17 7.79 -5.33 -15.52
C ALA A 17 7.11 -6.70 -15.54
N VAL A 18 7.89 -7.75 -15.30
CA VAL A 18 7.36 -9.09 -15.11
C VAL A 18 6.52 -9.05 -13.84
N ALA A 19 5.21 -9.21 -14.01
CA ALA A 19 4.33 -9.53 -12.90
C ALA A 19 4.99 -10.68 -12.15
N ALA A 20 5.25 -10.47 -10.86
CA ALA A 20 5.85 -11.47 -9.99
C ALA A 20 4.88 -12.66 -9.89
N HIS A 21 5.00 -13.59 -10.84
CA HIS A 21 4.34 -14.87 -10.82
C HIS A 21 4.90 -15.65 -9.62
N ALA A 22 4.05 -15.76 -8.60
CA ALA A 22 3.62 -17.01 -7.99
C ALA A 22 4.68 -18.12 -7.83
N HIS A 23 4.81 -18.58 -6.57
CA HIS A 23 5.40 -19.84 -6.13
C HIS A 23 6.92 -19.98 -6.27
N GLN A 24 7.68 -19.20 -5.50
CA GLN A 24 8.95 -19.71 -4.99
C GLN A 24 8.70 -20.32 -3.60
N GLU A 25 8.71 -21.65 -3.54
CA GLU A 25 8.86 -22.39 -2.29
C GLU A 25 10.26 -22.10 -1.71
N HIS A 26 10.37 -20.96 -1.04
CA HIS A 26 11.54 -20.66 -0.23
C HIS A 26 11.49 -21.55 1.01
N PRO A 27 12.60 -22.22 1.39
CA PRO A 27 12.68 -23.01 2.62
C PRO A 27 12.14 -22.18 3.78
N GLY A 28 11.17 -22.74 4.52
CA GLY A 28 10.28 -22.07 5.47
C GLY A 28 10.96 -21.08 6.40
N LEU A 29 11.09 -19.84 5.96
CA LEU A 29 11.49 -18.75 6.81
C LEU A 29 10.30 -18.41 7.70
N PRO A 30 10.53 -18.19 9.01
CA PRO A 30 9.46 -17.76 9.90
C PRO A 30 8.89 -16.42 9.45
N ALA A 31 7.60 -16.21 9.72
CA ALA A 31 6.93 -14.95 9.47
C ALA A 31 7.64 -13.79 10.18
N THR A 32 7.77 -12.66 9.50
CA THR A 32 8.34 -11.47 10.12
C THR A 32 7.36 -10.90 11.16
N GLN A 33 7.85 -10.34 12.27
CA GLN A 33 7.02 -9.73 13.32
C GLN A 33 5.99 -8.72 12.77
N LYS A 34 6.38 -7.92 11.76
CA LYS A 34 5.46 -6.98 11.08
C LYS A 34 4.29 -7.68 10.40
N GLN A 35 4.52 -8.83 9.78
CA GLN A 35 3.48 -9.61 9.11
C GLN A 35 2.55 -10.25 10.14
N MET A 36 3.09 -10.77 11.24
CA MET A 36 2.29 -11.33 12.34
C MET A 36 1.35 -10.30 12.95
N HIS A 37 1.85 -9.13 13.33
CA HIS A 37 1.00 -8.05 13.86
C HIS A 37 -0.06 -7.59 12.86
N TYR A 38 0.28 -7.52 11.57
CA TYR A 38 -0.69 -7.17 10.55
C TYR A 38 -1.78 -8.24 10.41
N ALA A 39 -1.40 -9.53 10.39
CA ALA A 39 -2.33 -10.64 10.33
C ALA A 39 -3.25 -10.72 11.56
N GLU A 40 -2.71 -10.48 12.76
CA GLU A 40 -3.48 -10.38 14.01
C GLU A 40 -4.48 -9.22 14.01
N ALA A 41 -4.07 -8.05 13.52
CA ALA A 41 -4.98 -6.92 13.38
C ALA A 41 -6.07 -7.20 12.33
N LEU A 42 -5.71 -7.90 11.25
CA LEU A 42 -6.64 -8.27 10.19
C LEU A 42 -7.64 -9.32 10.67
N SER A 43 -7.19 -10.37 11.38
CA SER A 43 -8.05 -11.40 11.96
C SER A 43 -9.03 -10.84 12.97
N ALA A 44 -8.57 -9.97 13.88
CA ALA A 44 -9.43 -9.29 14.83
C ALA A 44 -10.49 -8.42 14.14
N LYS A 45 -10.15 -7.82 12.99
CA LYS A 45 -11.06 -6.97 12.22
C LYS A 45 -12.13 -7.78 11.47
N ILE A 46 -11.78 -8.94 10.93
CA ILE A 46 -12.69 -9.78 10.12
C ILE A 46 -13.36 -10.90 10.94
N GLY A 47 -12.90 -11.15 12.16
CA GLY A 47 -13.41 -12.21 13.04
C GLY A 47 -12.99 -13.64 12.65
N ILE A 48 -11.90 -13.80 11.89
CA ILE A 48 -11.40 -15.12 11.44
C ILE A 48 -10.10 -15.42 12.16
N GLU A 49 -10.04 -16.55 12.89
CA GLU A 49 -8.83 -16.96 13.61
C GLU A 49 -7.68 -17.33 12.65
N LEU A 50 -6.44 -17.05 13.07
CA LEU A 50 -5.26 -17.44 12.30
C LEU A 50 -5.11 -18.97 12.34
N PRO A 51 -4.83 -19.62 11.20
CA PRO A 51 -4.52 -21.05 11.17
C PRO A 51 -3.33 -21.39 12.09
N LYS A 52 -3.43 -22.49 12.83
CA LYS A 52 -2.37 -22.94 13.75
C LYS A 52 -1.08 -23.21 12.96
N GLY A 53 0.03 -22.64 13.42
CA GLY A 53 1.35 -22.83 12.80
C GLY A 53 1.64 -21.96 11.58
N ILE A 54 0.72 -21.07 11.16
CA ILE A 54 0.95 -20.16 10.02
C ILE A 54 2.14 -19.21 10.24
N ALA A 55 2.55 -18.98 11.48
CA ALA A 55 3.73 -18.18 11.82
C ALA A 55 5.05 -18.83 11.38
N ASN A 56 5.08 -20.15 11.17
CA ASN A 56 6.27 -20.88 10.75
C ASN A 56 6.53 -20.75 9.24
N ASP A 57 5.53 -20.33 8.47
CA ASP A 57 5.63 -20.18 7.02
C ASP A 57 5.23 -18.75 6.60
N ARG A 58 6.26 -17.97 6.27
CA ARG A 58 6.10 -16.61 5.75
C ARG A 58 5.24 -16.55 4.48
N SER A 59 5.36 -17.52 3.59
CA SER A 59 4.62 -17.54 2.31
C SER A 59 3.15 -17.84 2.57
N ALA A 60 2.85 -18.83 3.43
CA ALA A 60 1.48 -19.12 3.83
C ALA A 60 0.82 -17.93 4.54
N LEU A 61 1.54 -17.23 5.44
CA LEU A 61 1.01 -16.04 6.10
C LEU A 61 0.73 -14.91 5.09
N SER A 62 1.62 -14.69 4.13
CA SER A 62 1.43 -13.68 3.09
C SER A 62 0.21 -14.00 2.22
N ALA A 63 0.05 -15.26 1.78
CA ALA A 63 -1.09 -15.69 0.98
C ALA A 63 -2.42 -15.55 1.76
N TRP A 64 -2.42 -15.88 3.06
CA TRP A 64 -3.57 -15.68 3.92
C TRP A 64 -3.94 -14.20 4.04
N ILE A 65 -2.94 -13.33 4.26
CA ILE A 65 -3.14 -11.87 4.28
C ILE A 65 -3.72 -11.38 2.95
N ASP A 66 -3.17 -11.82 1.82
CA ASP A 66 -3.60 -11.40 0.50
C ASP A 66 -5.02 -11.83 0.15
N THR A 67 -5.46 -12.96 0.70
CA THR A 67 -6.83 -13.47 0.55
C THR A 67 -7.83 -12.65 1.36
N HIS A 68 -7.43 -12.22 2.56
CA HIS A 68 -8.32 -11.56 3.53
C HIS A 68 -8.17 -10.04 3.57
N LYS A 69 -7.23 -9.45 2.83
CA LYS A 69 -7.07 -8.00 2.75
C LYS A 69 -8.34 -7.37 2.20
N PRO A 70 -8.76 -6.20 2.73
CA PRO A 70 -9.89 -5.47 2.18
C PRO A 70 -9.64 -5.21 0.70
N LYS A 71 -10.55 -5.66 -0.16
CA LYS A 71 -10.47 -5.37 -1.59
C LYS A 71 -10.55 -3.85 -1.81
N PRO A 72 -9.78 -3.29 -2.75
CA PRO A 72 -9.98 -1.92 -3.18
C PRO A 72 -11.45 -1.71 -3.55
N ILE A 73 -11.99 -0.54 -3.22
CA ILE A 73 -13.32 -0.14 -3.68
C ILE A 73 -13.23 0.03 -5.19
N GLU A 74 -13.90 -0.84 -5.92
CA GLU A 74 -14.01 -0.77 -7.38
C GLU A 74 -15.29 -0.02 -7.79
N GLY A 75 -15.29 0.58 -8.98
CA GLY A 75 -16.46 1.27 -9.55
C GLY A 75 -16.44 2.79 -9.39
N ARG A 76 -17.62 3.42 -9.49
CA ARG A 76 -17.79 4.89 -9.65
C ARG A 76 -17.15 5.74 -8.54
N PHE A 77 -16.99 5.17 -7.34
CA PHE A 77 -16.43 5.88 -6.18
C PHE A 77 -14.97 5.49 -5.87
N ALA A 78 -14.31 4.70 -6.71
CA ALA A 78 -12.93 4.25 -6.50
C ALA A 78 -11.93 5.43 -6.42
N ASP A 79 -12.23 6.52 -7.12
CA ASP A 79 -11.41 7.72 -7.16
C ASP A 79 -11.74 8.71 -6.04
N TYR A 80 -12.87 8.55 -5.35
CA TYR A 80 -13.27 9.46 -4.28
C TYR A 80 -12.39 9.25 -3.03
N PRO A 81 -12.10 10.32 -2.26
CA PRO A 81 -11.38 10.20 -1.01
C PRO A 81 -12.18 9.40 0.02
N SER A 82 -11.47 8.67 0.88
CA SER A 82 -12.07 7.98 2.02
C SER A 82 -12.68 8.99 3.01
N SER A 83 -13.77 8.61 3.69
CA SER A 83 -14.37 9.43 4.78
C SER A 83 -13.35 9.83 5.84
N LYS A 84 -12.34 8.98 6.11
CA LYS A 84 -11.24 9.30 7.04
C LYS A 84 -10.34 10.41 6.49
N GLN A 85 -10.06 10.42 5.19
CA GLN A 85 -9.30 11.49 4.55
C GLN A 85 -10.07 12.80 4.59
N VAL A 86 -11.38 12.77 4.28
CA VAL A 86 -12.25 13.95 4.34
C VAL A 86 -12.28 14.52 5.76
N ALA A 87 -12.57 13.70 6.78
CA ALA A 87 -12.60 14.16 8.18
C ALA A 87 -11.26 14.75 8.63
N PHE A 88 -10.14 14.17 8.20
CA PHE A 88 -8.82 14.72 8.52
C PHE A 88 -8.55 16.05 7.80
N ALA A 89 -8.92 16.15 6.52
CA ALA A 89 -8.82 17.39 5.76
C ALA A 89 -9.69 18.49 6.37
N GLU A 90 -10.92 18.17 6.78
CA GLU A 90 -11.82 19.12 7.45
C GLU A 90 -11.26 19.62 8.77
N ARG A 91 -10.62 18.74 9.55
CA ARG A 91 -9.92 19.16 10.78
C ARG A 91 -8.80 20.15 10.48
N ILE A 92 -8.00 19.89 9.44
CA ILE A 92 -6.94 20.80 8.99
C ILE A 92 -7.53 22.14 8.52
N ALA A 93 -8.58 22.09 7.70
CA ALA A 93 -9.30 23.25 7.18
C ALA A 93 -9.80 24.16 8.30
N ARG A 94 -10.44 23.57 9.32
CA ARG A 94 -10.89 24.30 10.53
C ARG A 94 -9.73 24.91 11.30
N LEU A 95 -8.66 24.14 11.54
CA LEU A 95 -7.51 24.61 12.32
C LEU A 95 -6.74 25.73 11.62
N LYS A 96 -6.66 25.68 10.28
CA LYS A 96 -5.91 26.66 9.46
C LYS A 96 -6.81 27.76 8.87
N HIS A 97 -8.10 27.75 9.17
CA HIS A 97 -9.10 28.65 8.59
C HIS A 97 -9.03 28.70 7.05
N ARG A 98 -8.93 27.53 6.41
CA ARG A 98 -8.87 27.38 4.95
C ARG A 98 -9.99 26.47 4.48
N GLU A 99 -10.46 26.69 3.27
CA GLU A 99 -11.43 25.81 2.63
C GLU A 99 -10.73 24.70 1.84
N ILE A 100 -11.40 23.56 1.73
CA ILE A 100 -10.96 22.43 0.91
C ILE A 100 -11.50 22.65 -0.52
N PRO A 101 -10.64 22.68 -1.55
CA PRO A 101 -11.11 22.80 -2.93
C PRO A 101 -12.05 21.67 -3.32
N GLN A 102 -13.11 21.99 -4.07
CA GLN A 102 -14.15 21.02 -4.47
C GLN A 102 -13.60 19.82 -5.25
N GLN A 103 -12.51 20.00 -6.00
CA GLN A 103 -11.87 18.92 -6.77
C GLN A 103 -11.31 17.83 -5.85
N CYS A 104 -10.90 18.17 -4.62
CA CYS A 104 -10.38 17.18 -3.66
C CYS A 104 -11.45 16.14 -3.28
N PHE A 105 -12.74 16.50 -3.28
CA PHE A 105 -13.82 15.57 -2.93
C PHE A 105 -14.13 14.56 -4.04
N ARG A 106 -13.59 14.75 -5.25
CA ARG A 106 -13.76 13.84 -6.39
C ARG A 106 -12.54 12.97 -6.67
N ASP A 107 -11.37 13.38 -6.16
CA ASP A 107 -10.09 12.71 -6.39
C ASP A 107 -9.30 12.58 -5.07
N LYS A 108 -9.13 11.33 -4.63
CA LYS A 108 -8.38 10.95 -3.43
C LYS A 108 -6.91 11.36 -3.48
N VAL A 109 -6.30 11.43 -4.66
CA VAL A 109 -4.92 11.87 -4.84
C VAL A 109 -4.83 13.38 -4.64
N MET A 110 -5.77 14.15 -5.19
CA MET A 110 -5.85 15.60 -4.92
C MET A 110 -6.08 15.88 -3.44
N MET A 111 -7.00 15.14 -2.80
CA MET A 111 -7.23 15.23 -1.36
C MET A 111 -5.96 14.95 -0.57
N SER A 112 -5.21 13.88 -0.90
CA SER A 112 -3.95 13.55 -0.22
C SER A 112 -2.92 14.65 -0.36
N ARG A 113 -2.72 15.19 -1.58
CA ARG A 113 -1.79 16.29 -1.83
C ARG A 113 -2.15 17.54 -1.02
N TRP A 114 -3.44 17.88 -0.97
CA TRP A 114 -3.91 19.00 -0.17
C TRP A 114 -3.67 18.78 1.32
N ILE A 115 -3.95 17.57 1.84
CA ILE A 115 -3.68 17.19 3.24
C ILE A 115 -2.19 17.31 3.55
N ASP A 116 -1.32 16.78 2.70
CA ASP A 116 0.13 16.78 2.95
C ASP A 116 0.72 18.20 2.93
N GLY A 117 0.25 19.05 2.00
CA GLY A 117 0.64 20.46 1.96
C GLY A 117 0.12 21.29 3.15
N ASN A 118 -0.97 20.85 3.79
CA ASN A 118 -1.60 21.57 4.90
C ASN A 118 -1.47 20.85 6.25
N LYS A 119 -0.67 19.78 6.36
CA LYS A 119 -0.49 19.01 7.60
C LYS A 119 -0.11 19.94 8.77
N PRO A 120 -0.71 19.78 9.97
CA PRO A 120 -0.30 20.55 11.14
C PRO A 120 1.17 20.20 11.44
N ARG A 121 2.00 21.23 11.61
CA ARG A 121 3.39 21.08 12.07
C ARG A 121 3.43 21.17 13.58
#